data_AF-A0A1F4QIU1-F1
#
_entry.id   AF-A0A1F4QIU1-F1
#
_cell.length_a   1.000
_cell.length_b   1.000
_cell.length_c   1.000
_cell.angle_alpha   90.00
_cell.angle_beta   90.00
_cell.angle_gamma   90.00
#
_symmetry.space_group_name_H-M   'P 1'
#
loop_
_entity.id
_entity.type
_entity.pdbx_description
1 polymer ?
#
loop_
_entity_poly.entity_id
_entity_poly.type
_entity_poly.pdbx_seq_one_letter_code
_entity_poly.pdbx_strand_id
1 'polypeptide(L)'
;MLTQSKTRALSKVVEAFQPDRLFLLVLALVLLSAAPAGAAQSALPAGVPDIFDPEVRTKFQPTGVISLHGNPDFPVLLLLNTVEEQPQAMMLGLDARNGKDSWSLVSDPIVLIILFADPVTILGAYVDAGFSREGRASGDFITLENPNSLTLPDLLKAVTAVPTRTYM
;
A
#
# COMPACT_ATOMS: atom_id res chain seq x y z
N MET A 1 34.27 54.71 39.71
CA MET A 1 33.93 53.88 38.53
C MET A 1 33.33 52.57 39.06
N LEU A 2 32.13 52.20 38.57
CA LEU A 2 31.28 51.02 38.92
C LEU A 2 30.70 51.04 40.35
N THR A 3 29.44 51.36 40.66
CA THR A 3 28.09 51.05 40.11
C THR A 3 27.65 49.59 40.30
N GLN A 4 26.74 49.35 41.26
CA GLN A 4 25.43 48.67 41.15
C GLN A 4 24.99 48.18 42.55
N SER A 5 24.11 48.86 43.29
CA SER A 5 22.65 49.02 43.13
C SER A 5 21.81 47.75 43.31
N LYS A 6 21.27 47.64 44.53
CA LYS A 6 19.88 47.30 44.87
C LYS A 6 19.31 45.92 44.49
N THR A 7 19.32 45.07 45.51
CA THR A 7 18.22 44.18 45.91
C THR A 7 16.85 44.89 45.82
N ARG A 8 15.93 44.42 44.97
CA ARG A 8 14.47 44.49 45.18
C ARG A 8 13.70 43.72 44.10
N ALA A 9 12.67 43.02 44.57
CA ALA A 9 11.52 42.49 43.83
C ALA A 9 11.62 41.07 43.25
N LEU A 10 11.76 40.09 44.14
CA LEU A 10 10.95 38.86 44.07
C LEU A 10 9.48 39.25 44.27
N SER A 11 8.71 39.32 43.19
CA SER A 11 7.25 39.15 43.15
C SER A 11 6.76 39.77 41.85
N LYS A 12 6.40 38.92 40.89
CA LYS A 12 5.14 39.07 40.17
C LYS A 12 4.96 37.89 39.21
N VAL A 13 3.91 37.13 39.52
CA VAL A 13 2.92 36.66 38.54
C VAL A 13 3.35 35.43 37.75
N VAL A 14 3.16 34.27 38.38
CA VAL A 14 2.67 33.09 37.66
C VAL A 14 1.22 33.41 37.31
N GLU A 15 1.01 34.07 36.19
CA GLU A 15 -0.30 34.23 35.59
C GLU A 15 -0.75 32.84 35.17
N ALA A 16 -1.84 32.37 35.78
CA ALA A 16 -2.50 31.14 35.40
C ALA A 16 -2.93 31.29 33.93
N PHE A 17 -2.21 30.60 33.04
CA PHE A 17 -2.55 30.53 31.63
C PHE A 17 -3.89 29.80 31.53
N GLN A 18 -5.00 30.54 31.48
CA GLN A 18 -6.30 29.99 31.11
C GLN A 18 -6.36 30.06 29.59
N PRO A 19 -6.18 28.93 28.87
CA PRO A 19 -6.26 28.95 27.43
C PRO A 19 -7.66 29.41 27.04
N ASP A 20 -7.71 30.46 26.23
CA ASP A 20 -8.94 31.05 25.73
C ASP A 20 -9.76 29.98 25.00
N ARG A 21 -11.09 30.03 25.06
CA ARG A 21 -11.95 28.99 24.44
C ARG A 21 -11.70 28.87 22.93
N LEU A 22 -11.29 29.96 22.30
CA LEU A 22 -10.84 30.02 20.91
C LEU A 22 -9.54 29.23 20.67
N PHE A 23 -8.59 29.25 21.60
CA PHE A 23 -7.35 28.48 21.50
C PHE A 23 -7.63 26.98 21.56
N LEU A 24 -8.52 26.55 22.46
CA LEU A 24 -8.95 25.14 22.52
C LEU A 24 -9.69 24.71 21.25
N LEU A 25 -10.49 25.59 20.65
CA LEU A 25 -11.25 25.29 19.44
C LEU A 25 -10.35 25.23 18.19
N VAL A 26 -9.36 26.13 18.08
CA VAL A 26 -8.34 26.08 17.03
C VAL A 26 -7.44 24.86 17.19
N LEU A 27 -7.03 24.53 18.42
CA LEU A 27 -6.25 23.32 18.69
C LEU A 27 -7.02 22.05 18.36
N ALA A 28 -8.32 21.98 18.70
CA ALA A 28 -9.20 20.88 18.33
C ALA A 28 -9.38 20.77 16.81
N LEU A 29 -9.47 21.91 16.10
CA LEU A 29 -9.57 21.93 14.64
C LEU A 29 -8.28 21.45 13.95
N VAL A 30 -7.12 21.85 14.48
CA VAL A 30 -5.80 21.39 14.00
C VAL A 30 -5.64 19.88 14.26
N LEU A 31 -6.06 19.40 15.42
CA LEU A 31 -6.05 17.97 15.75
C LEU A 31 -7.05 17.16 14.89
N LEU A 32 -8.20 17.73 14.53
CA LEU A 32 -9.14 17.08 13.61
C LEU A 32 -8.61 17.02 12.16
N SER A 33 -7.86 18.03 11.71
CA SER A 33 -7.19 17.99 10.40
C SER A 33 -5.95 17.09 10.36
N ALA A 34 -5.44 16.71 11.53
CA ALA A 34 -4.36 15.74 11.70
C ALA A 34 -4.89 14.32 11.95
N ALA A 35 -6.17 14.05 11.66
CA ALA A 35 -6.59 12.68 11.45
C ALA A 35 -5.68 12.13 10.34
N PRO A 36 -4.88 11.06 10.60
CA PRO A 36 -4.30 10.35 9.50
C PRO A 36 -5.49 9.99 8.63
N ALA A 37 -5.48 10.44 7.38
CA ALA A 37 -6.30 9.84 6.37
C ALA A 37 -5.85 8.38 6.35
N GLY A 38 -6.47 7.57 7.21
CA GLY A 38 -6.42 6.13 7.11
C GLY A 38 -6.99 5.91 5.73
N ALA A 39 -6.10 5.71 4.76
CA ALA A 39 -6.46 5.19 3.47
C ALA A 39 -7.34 4.00 3.81
N ALA A 40 -8.65 4.14 3.59
CA ALA A 40 -9.58 3.06 3.82
C ALA A 40 -9.01 1.91 3.01
N GLN A 41 -8.45 0.93 3.72
CA GLN A 41 -7.70 -0.13 3.10
C GLN A 41 -8.70 -0.87 2.25
N SER A 42 -8.53 -0.75 0.93
CA SER A 42 -9.62 -1.11 0.04
C SER A 42 -9.96 -2.58 0.23
N ALA A 43 -11.25 -2.86 0.33
CA ALA A 43 -11.71 -4.20 0.61
C ALA A 43 -11.31 -5.12 -0.55
N LEU A 44 -10.49 -6.12 -0.25
CA LEU A 44 -10.10 -7.12 -1.24
C LEU A 44 -11.37 -7.83 -1.77
N PRO A 45 -11.38 -8.27 -3.04
CA PRO A 45 -12.48 -9.04 -3.59
C PRO A 45 -12.82 -10.26 -2.72
N ALA A 46 -14.10 -10.63 -2.69
CA ALA A 46 -14.53 -11.83 -1.97
C ALA A 46 -13.79 -13.08 -2.50
N GLY A 47 -13.27 -13.89 -1.57
CA GLY A 47 -12.49 -15.09 -1.88
C GLY A 47 -10.98 -14.85 -2.08
N VAL A 48 -10.52 -13.59 -2.08
CA VAL A 48 -9.09 -13.27 -2.03
C VAL A 48 -8.60 -13.35 -0.57
N PRO A 49 -7.54 -14.11 -0.27
CA PRO A 49 -6.96 -14.14 1.07
C PRO A 49 -6.47 -12.75 1.50
N ASP A 50 -6.82 -12.34 2.71
CA ASP A 50 -6.37 -11.07 3.25
C ASP A 50 -4.91 -11.14 3.71
N ILE A 51 -3.97 -10.81 2.81
CA ILE A 51 -2.53 -10.81 3.13
C ILE A 51 -2.07 -9.71 4.09
N PHE A 52 -2.97 -8.79 4.47
CA PHE A 52 -2.69 -7.81 5.51
C PHE A 52 -2.92 -8.40 6.90
N ASP A 53 -3.77 -9.41 7.01
CA ASP A 53 -3.92 -10.23 8.21
C ASP A 53 -2.61 -11.01 8.48
N PRO A 54 -1.96 -10.82 9.65
CA PRO A 54 -0.77 -11.57 10.02
C PRO A 54 -0.94 -13.09 9.95
N GLU A 55 -2.09 -13.63 10.36
CA GLU A 55 -2.33 -15.07 10.39
C GLU A 55 -2.36 -15.63 8.97
N VAL A 56 -3.12 -14.99 8.07
CA VAL A 56 -3.16 -15.36 6.65
C VAL A 56 -1.78 -15.22 6.03
N ARG A 57 -1.07 -14.12 6.28
CA ARG A 57 0.28 -13.88 5.73
C ARG A 57 1.29 -14.96 6.11
N THR A 58 1.19 -15.57 7.29
CA THR A 58 2.11 -16.67 7.67
C THR A 58 1.95 -17.92 6.80
N LYS A 59 0.80 -18.07 6.13
CA LYS A 59 0.52 -19.18 5.21
C LYS A 59 1.11 -18.96 3.82
N PHE A 60 1.58 -17.75 3.48
CA PHE A 60 2.09 -17.43 2.16
C PHE A 60 3.59 -17.09 2.19
N GLN A 61 4.38 -17.80 1.39
CA GLN A 61 5.80 -17.55 1.22
C GLN A 61 6.05 -16.75 -0.07
N PRO A 62 6.80 -15.63 -0.01
CA PRO A 62 7.27 -14.95 -1.21
C PRO A 62 8.31 -15.81 -1.93
N THR A 63 8.08 -16.06 -3.20
CA THR A 63 8.96 -16.90 -4.03
C THR A 63 9.68 -16.13 -5.12
N GLY A 64 9.19 -14.95 -5.47
CA GLY A 64 9.83 -14.10 -6.45
C GLY A 64 9.18 -12.73 -6.57
N VAL A 65 9.95 -11.82 -7.14
CA VAL A 65 9.49 -10.48 -7.55
C VAL A 65 9.89 -10.29 -9.00
N ILE A 66 8.94 -9.86 -9.80
CA ILE A 66 9.14 -9.47 -11.20
C ILE A 66 8.48 -8.10 -11.42
N SER A 67 8.48 -7.62 -12.66
CA SER A 67 7.84 -6.35 -13.04
C SER A 67 6.74 -6.61 -14.05
N LEU A 68 5.68 -5.81 -14.05
CA LEU A 68 4.62 -5.89 -15.05
C LEU A 68 5.12 -5.32 -16.39
N HIS A 69 5.21 -6.17 -17.41
CA HIS A 69 5.83 -5.86 -18.71
C HIS A 69 7.23 -5.26 -18.59
N GLY A 70 8.01 -5.71 -17.60
CA GLY A 70 9.34 -5.17 -17.32
C GLY A 70 9.36 -3.75 -16.74
N ASN A 71 8.21 -3.16 -16.39
CA ASN A 71 8.16 -1.83 -15.82
C ASN A 71 8.41 -1.86 -14.30
N PRO A 72 9.52 -1.27 -13.80
CA PRO A 72 9.84 -1.26 -12.36
C PRO A 72 8.82 -0.48 -11.51
N ASP A 73 8.05 0.43 -12.13
CA ASP A 73 6.96 1.15 -11.47
C ASP A 73 5.79 0.23 -11.06
N PHE A 74 5.75 -1.00 -11.59
CA PHE A 74 4.71 -1.97 -11.34
C PHE A 74 5.29 -3.32 -10.94
N PRO A 75 5.86 -3.44 -9.72
CA PRO A 75 6.39 -4.70 -9.24
C PRO A 75 5.26 -5.71 -9.02
N VAL A 76 5.56 -6.97 -9.33
CA VAL A 76 4.65 -8.10 -9.18
C VAL A 76 5.28 -9.11 -8.23
N LEU A 77 4.61 -9.33 -7.10
CA LEU A 77 5.01 -10.27 -6.05
C LEU A 77 4.34 -11.62 -6.28
N LEU A 78 5.14 -12.69 -6.24
CA LEU A 78 4.68 -14.08 -6.34
C LEU A 78 4.65 -14.72 -4.96
N LEU A 79 3.49 -15.23 -4.55
CA LEU A 79 3.25 -15.84 -3.24
C LEU A 79 2.79 -17.28 -3.42
N LEU A 80 3.41 -18.22 -2.72
CA LEU A 80 2.96 -19.62 -2.65
C LEU A 80 2.36 -19.92 -1.28
N ASN A 81 1.22 -20.60 -1.27
CA ASN A 81 0.59 -21.09 -0.06
C ASN A 81 1.33 -22.32 0.47
N THR A 82 1.67 -22.35 1.75
CA THR A 82 2.44 -23.42 2.39
C THR A 82 1.58 -24.46 3.10
N VAL A 83 0.27 -24.24 3.25
CA VAL A 83 -0.61 -25.09 4.08
C VAL A 83 -1.58 -25.99 3.29
N GLU A 84 -1.32 -26.28 2.01
CA GLU A 84 -2.17 -27.11 1.12
C GLU A 84 -3.65 -26.65 1.00
N GLU A 85 -3.97 -25.44 1.46
CA GLU A 85 -5.27 -24.80 1.30
C GLU A 85 -5.34 -24.03 -0.04
N GLN A 86 -6.55 -23.76 -0.52
CA GLN A 86 -6.76 -22.90 -1.70
C GLN A 86 -6.87 -21.42 -1.30
N PRO A 87 -6.35 -20.47 -2.11
CA PRO A 87 -5.56 -20.67 -3.33
C PRO A 87 -4.15 -21.21 -3.05
N GLN A 88 -3.59 -22.05 -3.93
CA GLN A 88 -2.21 -22.56 -3.82
C GLN A 88 -1.15 -21.50 -4.14
N ALA A 89 -1.48 -20.53 -5.00
CA ALA A 89 -0.58 -19.42 -5.30
C ALA A 89 -1.36 -18.13 -5.57
N MET A 90 -0.67 -17.01 -5.40
CA MET A 90 -1.20 -15.68 -5.66
C MET A 90 -0.14 -14.79 -6.29
N MET A 91 -0.55 -14.00 -7.28
CA MET A 91 0.23 -12.91 -7.86
C MET A 91 -0.39 -11.58 -7.48
N LEU A 92 0.43 -10.65 -7.00
CA LEU A 92 0.01 -9.30 -6.63
C LEU A 92 0.84 -8.28 -7.42
N GLY A 93 0.19 -7.46 -8.26
CA GLY A 93 0.80 -6.31 -8.90
C GLY A 93 0.55 -5.05 -8.08
N LEU A 94 1.60 -4.27 -7.83
CA LEU A 94 1.54 -3.03 -7.05
C LEU A 94 1.77 -1.81 -7.95
N ASP A 95 1.27 -0.65 -7.52
CA ASP A 95 1.58 0.66 -8.11
C ASP A 95 2.66 1.37 -7.29
N ALA A 96 3.91 1.31 -7.75
CA ALA A 96 5.06 1.90 -7.08
C ALA A 96 5.40 3.31 -7.59
N ARG A 97 4.51 3.98 -8.33
CA ARG A 97 4.72 5.36 -8.83
C ARG A 97 4.55 6.38 -7.71
N ASN A 98 5.49 6.39 -6.79
CA ASN A 98 5.44 7.17 -5.56
C ASN A 98 6.70 8.04 -5.34
N GLY A 99 7.65 8.01 -6.29
CA GLY A 99 8.90 8.76 -6.23
C GLY A 99 9.93 8.24 -5.22
N LYS A 100 9.70 7.06 -4.62
CA LYS A 100 10.63 6.36 -3.73
C LYS A 100 11.47 5.35 -4.54
N ASP A 101 12.63 5.00 -4.02
CA ASP A 101 13.51 3.97 -4.62
C ASP A 101 13.01 2.53 -4.37
N SER A 102 12.04 2.36 -3.48
CA SER A 102 11.51 1.05 -3.08
C SER A 102 10.00 1.05 -2.96
N TRP A 103 9.44 -0.14 -3.11
CA TRP A 103 8.02 -0.42 -2.94
C TRP A 103 7.77 -1.25 -1.68
N SER A 104 6.52 -1.26 -1.23
CA SER A 104 6.07 -1.96 -0.03
C SER A 104 4.64 -2.47 -0.24
N LEU A 105 4.43 -3.77 0.00
CA LEU A 105 3.10 -4.38 0.00
C LEU A 105 2.13 -3.69 0.96
N VAL A 106 2.62 -3.09 2.05
CA VAL A 106 1.79 -2.48 3.09
C VAL A 106 1.30 -1.09 2.70
N SER A 107 2.06 -0.36 1.89
CA SER A 107 1.80 1.08 1.63
C SER A 107 1.57 1.43 0.18
N ASP A 108 2.02 0.60 -0.77
CA ASP A 108 1.77 0.82 -2.18
C ASP A 108 0.51 0.08 -2.63
N PRO A 109 -0.36 0.71 -3.44
CA PRO A 109 -1.64 0.12 -3.81
C PRO A 109 -1.50 -1.16 -4.62
N ILE A 110 -2.32 -2.16 -4.32
CA ILE A 110 -2.49 -3.33 -5.18
C ILE A 110 -3.37 -2.93 -6.36
N VAL A 111 -2.89 -3.20 -7.59
CA VAL A 111 -3.61 -2.89 -8.84
C VAL A 111 -3.96 -4.13 -9.65
N LEU A 112 -3.37 -5.29 -9.32
CA LEU A 112 -3.62 -6.56 -9.97
C LEU A 112 -3.55 -7.70 -8.94
N ILE A 113 -4.52 -8.61 -8.97
CA ILE A 113 -4.56 -9.81 -8.14
C ILE A 113 -4.89 -10.99 -9.05
N ILE A 114 -4.11 -12.07 -8.99
CA ILE A 114 -4.44 -13.32 -9.68
C ILE A 114 -4.28 -14.48 -8.69
N LEU A 115 -5.32 -15.29 -8.57
CA LEU A 115 -5.38 -16.46 -7.70
C LEU A 115 -5.26 -17.73 -8.51
N PHE A 116 -4.48 -18.69 -8.01
CA PHE A 116 -4.20 -19.94 -8.70
C PHE A 116 -4.58 -21.12 -7.83
N ALA A 117 -5.29 -22.08 -8.43
CA ALA A 117 -5.62 -23.35 -7.79
C ALA A 117 -4.40 -24.29 -7.74
N ASP A 118 -3.54 -24.12 -8.75
CA ASP A 118 -2.31 -24.83 -9.04
C ASP A 118 -1.54 -23.98 -10.10
N PRO A 119 -0.33 -24.34 -10.53
CA PRO A 119 0.43 -23.54 -11.51
C PRO A 119 -0.22 -23.35 -12.89
N VAL A 120 -1.33 -24.02 -13.22
CA VAL A 120 -1.96 -23.94 -14.55
C VAL A 120 -3.43 -23.48 -14.49
N THR A 121 -4.07 -23.53 -13.33
CA THR A 121 -5.49 -23.22 -13.15
C THR A 121 -5.67 -21.89 -12.42
N ILE A 122 -6.26 -20.89 -13.09
CA ILE A 122 -6.63 -19.61 -12.47
C ILE A 122 -8.00 -19.75 -11.80
N LEU A 123 -8.08 -19.39 -10.52
CA LEU A 123 -9.33 -19.31 -9.76
C LEU A 123 -10.05 -17.98 -9.96
N GLY A 124 -9.28 -16.91 -10.13
CA GLY A 124 -9.80 -15.57 -10.35
C GLY A 124 -8.69 -14.59 -10.68
N ALA A 125 -9.02 -13.58 -11.49
CA ALA A 125 -8.13 -12.48 -11.77
C ALA A 125 -8.92 -11.17 -11.60
N TYR A 126 -8.31 -10.21 -10.93
CA TYR A 126 -8.93 -8.97 -10.52
C TYR A 126 -7.97 -7.82 -10.84
N VAL A 127 -8.50 -6.73 -11.39
CA VAL A 127 -7.74 -5.51 -11.67
C VAL A 127 -8.43 -4.35 -10.98
N ASP A 128 -7.64 -3.40 -10.49
CA ASP A 128 -8.17 -2.15 -9.96
C ASP A 128 -8.88 -1.37 -11.08
N ALA A 129 -10.11 -0.95 -10.82
CA ALA A 129 -11.01 -0.31 -11.77
C ALA A 129 -10.53 1.08 -12.15
N GLY A 130 -10.00 1.86 -11.20
CA GLY A 130 -9.36 3.13 -11.47
C GLY A 130 -8.06 2.95 -12.26
N PHE A 131 -7.28 1.92 -11.92
CA PHE A 131 -6.03 1.65 -12.62
C PHE A 131 -6.28 1.30 -14.08
N SER A 132 -7.26 0.42 -14.35
CA SER A 132 -7.62 0.02 -15.71
C SER A 132 -8.24 1.14 -16.55
N ARG A 133 -8.97 2.09 -15.94
CA ARG A 133 -9.65 3.18 -16.66
C ARG A 133 -8.81 4.46 -16.78
N GLU A 134 -8.10 4.81 -15.73
CA GLU A 134 -7.47 6.13 -15.53
C GLU A 134 -5.97 6.02 -15.22
N GLY A 135 -5.44 4.81 -15.08
CA GLY A 135 -4.05 4.57 -14.74
C GLY A 135 -3.69 5.02 -13.33
N ARG A 136 -4.65 5.02 -12.38
CA ARG A 136 -4.44 5.34 -10.96
C ARG A 136 -5.21 4.39 -10.06
N ALA A 137 -4.59 3.89 -8.99
CA ALA A 137 -5.27 3.01 -8.05
C ALA A 137 -6.49 3.72 -7.41
N SER A 138 -7.61 3.00 -7.38
CA SER A 138 -8.87 3.44 -6.77
C SER A 138 -9.21 2.64 -5.50
N GLY A 139 -8.65 1.44 -5.39
CA GLY A 139 -9.02 0.44 -4.41
C GLY A 139 -10.18 -0.45 -4.85
N ASP A 140 -10.98 -0.06 -5.85
CA ASP A 140 -12.11 -0.86 -6.30
C ASP A 140 -11.65 -1.89 -7.32
N PHE A 141 -12.02 -3.15 -7.14
CA PHE A 141 -11.60 -4.24 -8.04
C PHE A 141 -12.73 -4.72 -8.94
N ILE A 142 -12.40 -4.98 -10.20
CA ILE A 142 -13.26 -5.66 -11.16
C ILE A 142 -12.67 -7.02 -11.53
N THR A 143 -13.53 -8.02 -11.74
CA THR A 143 -13.13 -9.35 -12.20
C THR A 143 -12.85 -9.32 -13.70
N LEU A 144 -11.77 -9.99 -14.11
CA LEU A 144 -11.47 -10.21 -15.52
C LEU A 144 -12.26 -11.43 -16.02
N GLU A 145 -13.07 -11.26 -17.07
CA GLU A 145 -14.03 -12.29 -17.53
C GLU A 145 -13.38 -13.46 -18.29
N ASN A 146 -12.12 -13.35 -18.72
CA ASN A 146 -11.39 -14.41 -19.45
C ASN A 146 -9.91 -14.51 -19.02
N PRO A 147 -9.60 -14.94 -17.79
CA PRO A 147 -8.21 -15.17 -17.39
C PRO A 147 -7.63 -16.46 -18.00
N ASN A 148 -8.50 -17.39 -18.41
CA ASN A 148 -8.15 -18.74 -18.85
C ASN A 148 -7.38 -18.81 -20.18
N SER A 149 -7.12 -17.69 -20.85
CA SER A 149 -6.21 -17.65 -21.99
C SER A 149 -4.73 -17.58 -21.60
N LEU A 150 -4.42 -17.47 -20.30
CA LEU A 150 -3.05 -17.31 -19.78
C LEU A 150 -2.80 -18.33 -18.66
N THR A 151 -1.75 -19.15 -18.80
CA THR A 151 -1.24 -20.02 -17.71
C THR A 151 -0.31 -19.22 -16.79
N LEU A 152 0.02 -19.68 -15.57
CA LEU A 152 1.02 -18.99 -14.72
C LEU A 152 2.36 -18.81 -15.46
N PRO A 153 2.92 -19.81 -16.17
CA PRO A 153 4.11 -19.60 -17.01
C PRO A 153 3.93 -18.54 -18.11
N ASP A 154 2.76 -18.46 -18.74
CA ASP A 154 2.51 -17.49 -19.82
C ASP A 154 2.23 -16.08 -19.28
N LEU A 155 1.59 -15.98 -18.12
CA LEU A 155 1.54 -14.76 -17.32
C LEU A 155 2.96 -14.34 -16.98
N LEU A 156 3.77 -15.20 -16.35
CA LEU A 156 5.17 -14.92 -16.05
C LEU A 156 5.95 -14.44 -17.28
N LYS A 157 5.75 -15.04 -18.46
CA LYS A 157 6.32 -14.53 -19.72
C LYS A 157 5.75 -13.15 -20.11
N ALA A 158 4.45 -12.93 -19.99
CA ALA A 158 3.82 -11.65 -20.34
C ALA A 158 4.24 -10.51 -19.40
N VAL A 159 4.36 -10.76 -18.09
CA VAL A 159 4.90 -9.81 -17.12
C VAL A 159 6.42 -9.62 -17.34
N THR A 160 7.19 -10.67 -17.67
CA THR A 160 8.66 -10.54 -17.89
C THR A 160 9.09 -10.06 -19.28
N ALA A 161 8.20 -9.99 -20.28
CA ALA A 161 8.54 -9.58 -21.64
C ALA A 161 8.87 -8.08 -21.70
N VAL A 162 10.16 -7.76 -21.61
CA VAL A 162 10.71 -6.41 -21.80
C VAL A 162 11.07 -6.21 -23.28
N PRO A 163 10.69 -5.11 -23.94
CA PRO A 163 11.57 -4.51 -24.94
C PRO A 163 12.64 -3.73 -24.17
N THR A 164 13.81 -4.32 -24.02
CA THR A 164 14.96 -3.72 -23.32
C THR A 164 15.25 -2.32 -23.89
N ARG A 165 14.77 -1.26 -23.23
CA ARG A 165 15.33 0.07 -23.43
C ARG A 165 16.50 0.20 -22.47
N THR A 166 17.68 -0.03 -23.02
CA THR A 166 18.95 0.32 -22.40
C THR A 166 18.96 1.84 -22.17
N TYR A 167 18.89 2.28 -20.92
CA TYR A 167 19.28 3.64 -20.57
C TYR A 167 20.81 3.64 -20.51
N MET A 168 21.44 4.30 -21.49
CA MET A 168 22.85 4.68 -21.45
C MET A 168 23.01 5.97 -20.65
#